data_AF-A0A7J4MW31-F1
#
_entry.id   AF-A0A7J4MW31-F1
#
_cell.length_a   1.000
_cell.length_b   1.000
_cell.length_c   1.000
_cell.angle_alpha   90.00
_cell.angle_beta   90.00
_cell.angle_gamma   90.00
#
_symmetry.space_group_name_H-M   'P 1'
#
loop_
_entity.id
_entity.type
_entity.pdbx_description
1 polymer ?
#
loop_
_entity_poly.entity_id
_entity_poly.type
_entity_poly.pdbx_seq_one_letter_code
_entity_poly.pdbx_strand_id
1 'polypeptide(L)' 'MIQMVAGTFTGSVIYSHAIPALMGFLSMILICNGVMDDNRDQVLAGVGIFFAAGLLPFIILPFILGI' A
#
# COMPACT_ATOMS: atom_id res chain seq x y z
N MET A 1 28.83 7.57 2.34
CA MET A 1 27.81 8.56 2.73
C MET A 1 26.84 8.87 1.59
N ILE A 2 27.30 9.27 0.39
CA ILE A 2 26.41 9.60 -0.77
C ILE A 2 25.59 8.38 -1.26
N GLN A 3 26.18 7.18 -1.32
CA GLN A 3 25.49 5.95 -1.72
C GLN A 3 24.40 5.51 -0.72
N MET A 4 24.58 5.79 0.57
CA MET A 4 23.58 5.48 1.61
C MET A 4 22.33 6.37 1.44
N VAL A 5 22.54 7.67 1.18
CA VAL A 5 21.44 8.63 0.95
C VAL A 5 20.63 8.28 -0.30
N ALA A 6 21.27 7.85 -1.38
CA ALA A 6 20.59 7.44 -2.61
C ALA A 6 19.74 6.16 -2.41
N GLY A 7 20.23 5.21 -1.62
CA GLY A 7 19.50 4.00 -1.23
C GLY A 7 18.27 4.30 -0.38
N THR A 8 18.40 5.22 0.59
CA THR A 8 17.29 5.66 1.45
C THR A 8 16.22 6.41 0.65
N PHE A 9 16.61 7.24 -0.33
CA PHE A 9 15.67 7.98 -1.19
C PHE A 9 14.92 7.05 -2.16
N THR A 10 15.61 6.05 -2.71
CA THR A 10 14.99 5.05 -3.59
C THR A 10 14.04 4.13 -2.81
N GLY A 11 14.47 3.70 -1.62
CA GLY A 11 13.66 2.86 -0.74
C GLY A 11 12.41 3.58 -0.25
N SER A 12 12.52 4.83 0.19
CA SER A 12 11.38 5.60 0.70
C SER A 12 10.30 5.77 -0.37
N VAL A 13 10.66 6.06 -1.62
CA VAL A 13 9.70 6.22 -2.74
C VAL A 13 8.97 4.90 -3.04
N ILE A 14 9.67 3.77 -3.04
CA ILE A 14 9.05 2.47 -3.32
C ILE A 14 8.01 2.11 -2.24
N TYR A 15 8.35 2.29 -0.96
CA TYR A 15 7.46 1.93 0.16
C TYR A 15 6.35 2.95 0.42
N SER A 16 6.55 4.23 0.09
CA SER A 16 5.55 5.29 0.32
C SER A 16 4.63 5.55 -0.86
N HIS A 17 5.05 5.26 -2.09
CA HIS A 17 4.28 5.59 -3.29
C HIS A 17 3.98 4.36 -4.13
N ALA A 18 5.00 3.59 -4.55
CA ALA A 18 4.79 2.50 -5.50
C ALA A 18 3.94 1.36 -4.93
N ILE A 19 4.33 0.80 -3.78
CA ILE A 19 3.60 -0.31 -3.14
C ILE A 19 2.19 0.11 -2.71
N PRO A 20 2.00 1.26 -2.01
CA PRO A 20 0.66 1.73 -1.65
C PRO A 20 -0.25 1.97 -2.86
N ALA A 21 0.26 2.57 -3.94
CA ALA A 21 -0.53 2.82 -5.14
C ALA A 21 -0.97 1.53 -5.81
N LEU A 22 -0.08 0.53 -5.91
CA LEU A 22 -0.38 -0.76 -6.53
C LEU A 22 -1.38 -1.57 -5.69
N MET A 23 -1.21 -1.60 -4.37
CA MET A 23 -2.19 -2.21 -3.46
C MET A 23 -3.54 -1.49 -3.52
N GLY A 24 -3.55 -0.15 -3.54
CA GLY A 24 -4.77 0.64 -3.68
C GLY A 24 -5.49 0.32 -4.99
N PHE A 25 -4.77 0.23 -6.11
CA PHE A 25 -5.34 -0.15 -7.39
C PHE A 25 -5.94 -1.56 -7.39
N LEU A 26 -5.19 -2.56 -6.90
CA LEU A 26 -5.67 -3.93 -6.80
C LEU A 26 -6.88 -4.06 -5.87
N SER A 27 -6.89 -3.31 -4.76
CA SER A 27 -8.01 -3.28 -3.82
C SER A 27 -9.28 -2.75 -4.47
N MET A 28 -9.17 -1.73 -5.34
CA MET A 28 -10.31 -1.17 -6.05
C MET A 28 -10.89 -2.17 -7.05
N ILE A 29 -10.04 -2.90 -7.77
CA ILE A 29 -10.48 -4.00 -8.64
C ILE A 29 -11.24 -5.05 -7.83
N LEU A 30 -10.74 -5.41 -6.65
CA LEU A 30 -11.34 -6.43 -5.78
C LEU A 30 -12.70 -5.98 -5.22
N ILE A 31 -12.82 -4.71 -4.83
CA ILE A 31 -14.09 -4.09 -4.43
C ILE A 31 -15.08 -4.14 -5.60
N CYS A 32 -14.68 -3.66 -6.78
CA CYS A 32 -15.54 -3.64 -7.96
C CYS A 32 -16.01 -5.05 -8.35
N ASN A 33 -15.11 -6.03 -8.31
CA ASN A 33 -15.43 -7.42 -8.64
C ASN A 33 -16.39 -8.02 -7.60
N GLY A 34 -16.11 -7.80 -6.31
CA GLY A 34 -17.01 -8.24 -5.23
C GLY A 34 -18.40 -7.61 -5.30
N VAL A 35 -18.52 -6.34 -5.69
CA VAL A 35 -19.82 -5.69 -5.88
C VAL A 35 -20.55 -6.26 -7.09
N MET A 36 -19.84 -6.56 -8.19
CA MET A 36 -20.43 -7.12 -9.40
C MET A 36 -20.97 -8.55 -9.19
N ASP A 37 -20.27 -9.34 -8.36
CA ASP A 37 -20.64 -10.71 -8.02
C ASP A 37 -21.52 -10.82 -6.75
N ASP A 38 -21.97 -9.68 -6.19
CA ASP A 38 -22.73 -9.57 -4.93
C ASP A 38 -22.04 -10.32 -3.74
N ASN A 39 -20.71 -10.44 -3.83
CA ASN A 39 -19.85 -11.15 -2.91
C ASN A 39 -19.29 -10.20 -1.84
N ARG A 40 -19.99 -10.13 -0.72
CA ARG A 40 -19.65 -9.25 0.40
C ARG A 40 -18.26 -9.53 0.99
N ASP A 41 -17.80 -10.76 0.96
CA ASP A 41 -16.48 -11.13 1.51
C ASP A 41 -15.35 -10.52 0.68
N GLN A 42 -15.50 -10.53 -0.66
CA GLN A 42 -14.54 -9.88 -1.56
C GLN A 42 -14.57 -8.35 -1.42
N VAL A 43 -15.76 -7.75 -1.29
CA VAL A 43 -15.88 -6.30 -1.02
C VAL A 43 -15.18 -5.93 0.28
N LEU A 44 -15.41 -6.70 1.35
CA LEU A 44 -14.81 -6.44 2.66
C LEU A 44 -13.28 -6.62 2.62
N ALA A 45 -12.79 -7.64 1.92
CA ALA A 45 -11.35 -7.86 1.72
C ALA A 45 -10.71 -6.70 0.94
N GLY A 46 -11.36 -6.26 -0.15
CA GLY A 46 -10.90 -5.12 -0.93
C GLY A 46 -10.86 -3.83 -0.12
N VAL A 47 -11.92 -3.53 0.65
CA VAL A 47 -11.94 -2.37 1.55
C VAL A 47 -10.82 -2.46 2.60
N GLY A 48 -10.62 -3.64 3.20
CA GLY A 48 -9.52 -3.87 4.15
C GLY A 48 -8.15 -3.60 3.54
N ILE A 49 -7.90 -4.11 2.34
CA ILE A 49 -6.64 -3.91 1.61
C ILE A 49 -6.47 -2.44 1.21
N PHE A 50 -7.53 -1.73 0.85
CA PHE A 50 -7.48 -0.30 0.51
C PHE A 50 -7.00 0.55 1.68
N PHE A 51 -7.59 0.36 2.86
CA PHE A 51 -7.15 1.06 4.07
C PHE A 51 -5.76 0.62 4.51
N ALA A 52 -5.45 -0.68 4.42
CA ALA A 52 -4.12 -1.18 4.70
C ALA A 52 -3.08 -0.53 3.78
N ALA A 53 -3.34 -0.41 2.48
CA ALA A 53 -2.45 0.25 1.52
C ALA A 53 -2.16 1.70 1.90
N GLY A 54 -3.18 2.44 2.34
CA GLY A 54 -3.02 3.82 2.80
C GLY A 54 -2.27 3.93 4.13
N LEU A 55 -2.45 2.99 5.06
CA LEU A 55 -1.83 3.01 6.39
C LEU A 55 -0.42 2.42 6.43
N LEU A 56 -0.13 1.45 5.57
CA LEU A 56 1.15 0.74 5.47
C LEU A 56 2.37 1.67 5.45
N PRO A 57 2.41 2.75 4.63
CA PRO A 57 3.57 3.63 4.60
C PRO A 57 3.78 4.39 5.92
N PHE A 58 2.71 4.75 6.63
CA PHE A 58 2.82 5.42 7.94
C PHE A 58 3.32 4.48 9.04
N ILE A 59 3.20 3.16 8.87
CA ILE A 59 3.73 2.18 9.80
C ILE A 59 5.16 1.82 9.42
N ILE A 60 5.41 1.49 8.14
CA ILE A 60 6.69 0.94 7.69
C ILE A 60 7.78 2.02 7.55
N LEU A 61 7.46 3.23 7.09
CA LEU A 61 8.49 4.27 6.93
C LEU A 61 9.17 4.65 8.25
N PRO A 62 8.46 4.85 9.38
CA PRO A 62 9.10 5.10 10.68
C PRO A 62 10.07 3.97 11.07
N PHE A 63 9.67 2.71 10.91
CA PHE A 63 10.55 1.56 11.19
C PHE A 63 11.80 1.53 10.31
N ILE A 64 11.68 1.90 9.01
CA ILE A 64 12.83 1.94 8.09
C ILE A 64 13.73 3.16 8.36
N LEU A 65 13.15 4.30 8.72
CA LEU A 65 13.85 5.56 8.99
C LEU A 65 14.40 5.65 10.42
N GLY A 66 14.01 4.73 11.31
CA GLY A 66 14.50 4.65 12.69
C GLY A 66 14.01 5.79 13.59
N ILE A 67 12.84 6.36 13.30
CA ILE A 67 12.14 7.36 14.13
C ILE A 67 10.95 6.70 14.82
#